data_AF-A0AAJ2TYY7-F1
#
_entry.id   AF-A0AAJ2TYY7-F1
#
_cell.length_a   1.000
_cell.length_b   1.000
_cell.length_c   1.000
_cell.angle_alpha   90.00
_cell.angle_beta   90.00
_cell.angle_gamma   90.00
#
_symmetry.space_group_name_H-M   'P 1'
#
loop_
_entity.id
_entity.type
_entity.pdbx_description
1 polymer ?
#
loop_
_entity_poly.entity_id
_entity_poly.type
_entity_poly.pdbx_seq_one_letter_code
_entity_poly.pdbx_strand_id
1 'polypeptide(L)'
;MKRRGLLVLVAGITFMLAGCGASSLPEFTREQTADDAITALPAQEPSIDPNSTRFVGTVESTDLYLARAENDALCVIQLQGDEWEQTGCATGDGIGIELESGTLIEAGTYAFPENQVKDGQRVKLSESVSVITFP
;
A
#
# COMPACT_ATOMS: atom_id res chain seq x y z
N MET A 1 32.39 -50.87 -31.59
CA MET A 1 31.20 -50.62 -32.43
C MET A 1 30.60 -49.28 -32.02
N LYS A 2 30.40 -48.37 -32.99
CA LYS A 2 29.86 -47.00 -32.85
C LYS A 2 28.34 -47.00 -32.67
N ARG A 3 27.82 -46.21 -31.73
CA ARG A 3 26.50 -45.54 -31.77
C ARG A 3 26.66 -44.25 -30.95
N ARG A 4 26.95 -43.08 -31.54
CA ARG A 4 26.05 -42.13 -32.23
C ARG A 4 24.66 -42.05 -31.57
N GLY A 5 24.48 -41.01 -30.77
CA GLY A 5 23.21 -40.57 -30.22
C GLY A 5 23.33 -39.09 -29.85
N LEU A 6 23.32 -38.23 -30.86
CA LEU A 6 23.09 -36.80 -30.75
C LEU A 6 21.61 -36.62 -30.38
N LEU A 7 21.32 -35.95 -29.26
CA LEU A 7 20.00 -35.39 -29.02
C LEU A 7 20.17 -34.00 -28.41
N VAL A 8 20.17 -33.01 -29.29
CA VAL A 8 19.92 -31.60 -28.98
C VAL A 8 18.41 -31.41 -29.15
N LEU A 9 17.71 -31.01 -28.10
CA LEU A 9 16.36 -30.42 -28.11
C LEU A 9 16.07 -29.99 -26.65
N VAL A 10 15.51 -28.84 -26.30
CA VAL A 10 15.05 -27.65 -27.02
C VAL A 10 14.89 -26.55 -25.95
N ALA A 11 15.02 -25.30 -26.37
CA ALA A 11 14.74 -24.11 -25.58
C ALA A 11 13.35 -24.15 -24.90
N GLY A 12 13.26 -23.65 -23.66
CA GLY A 12 12.03 -23.68 -22.88
C GLY A 12 11.84 -22.43 -22.02
N ILE A 13 11.51 -21.32 -22.68
CA ILE A 13 10.61 -20.25 -22.23
C ILE A 13 11.01 -19.52 -20.94
N THR A 14 11.65 -18.36 -21.11
CA THR A 14 11.56 -17.23 -20.19
C THR A 14 10.10 -16.82 -20.03
N PHE A 15 9.47 -17.22 -18.94
CA PHE A 15 8.20 -16.65 -18.49
C PHE A 15 8.49 -15.24 -17.93
N MET A 16 8.58 -14.25 -18.81
CA MET A 16 8.34 -12.87 -18.39
C MET A 16 6.83 -12.72 -18.24
N LEU A 17 6.30 -13.01 -17.05
CA LEU A 17 5.00 -12.47 -16.64
C LEU A 17 5.18 -10.96 -16.48
N ALA A 18 5.16 -10.23 -17.60
CA ALA A 18 4.78 -8.82 -17.57
C ALA A 18 3.30 -8.80 -17.21
N GLY A 19 3.01 -8.90 -15.91
CA GLY A 19 1.68 -8.70 -15.39
C GLY A 19 1.30 -7.24 -15.65
N CYS A 20 0.48 -7.01 -16.67
CA CYS A 20 -0.44 -5.87 -16.66
C CYS A 20 -1.45 -6.11 -15.52
N GLY A 21 -1.00 -5.88 -14.28
CA GLY A 21 -1.89 -5.74 -13.14
C GLY A 21 -2.48 -4.34 -13.13
N ALA A 22 -3.67 -4.17 -12.57
CA ALA A 22 -4.17 -2.87 -12.12
C ALA A 22 -3.02 -2.09 -11.45
N SER A 23 -2.97 -0.78 -11.64
CA SER A 23 -1.85 0.08 -11.19
C SER A 23 -1.57 -0.14 -9.70
N SER A 24 -0.72 -1.12 -9.40
CA SER A 24 -0.35 -1.45 -8.03
C SER A 24 0.57 -0.33 -7.58
N LEU A 25 0.22 0.28 -6.45
CA LEU A 25 1.09 1.24 -5.79
C LEU A 25 2.46 0.57 -5.57
N PRO A 26 3.59 1.28 -5.74
CA PRO A 26 4.92 0.71 -5.61
C PRO A 26 5.13 -0.07 -4.31
N GLU A 27 4.48 0.36 -3.23
CA GLU A 27 4.47 -0.31 -1.93
C GLU A 27 4.02 -1.79 -2.01
N PHE A 28 3.06 -2.12 -2.88
CA PHE A 28 2.57 -3.49 -3.05
C PHE A 28 3.45 -4.34 -3.97
N THR A 29 4.38 -3.73 -4.70
CA THR A 29 5.30 -4.45 -5.62
C THR A 29 6.56 -4.97 -4.92
N ARG A 30 6.89 -4.39 -3.76
CA ARG A 30 8.00 -4.86 -2.94
C ARG A 30 7.59 -6.04 -2.06
N GLU A 31 8.58 -6.85 -1.72
CA GLU A 31 8.45 -7.90 -0.70
C GLU A 31 8.07 -7.28 0.65
N GLN A 32 7.24 -8.01 1.40
CA GLN A 32 6.80 -7.61 2.73
C GLN A 32 7.96 -7.78 3.73
N THR A 33 8.16 -6.79 4.60
CA THR A 33 9.15 -6.81 5.68
C THR A 33 8.50 -7.08 7.03
N ALA A 34 9.30 -7.20 8.09
CA ALA A 34 8.77 -7.32 9.45
C ALA A 34 7.94 -6.10 9.89
N ASP A 35 8.34 -4.90 9.44
CA ASP A 35 7.65 -3.64 9.77
C ASP A 35 6.26 -3.54 9.13
N ASP A 36 6.00 -4.33 8.08
CA ASP A 36 4.70 -4.34 7.42
C ASP A 36 3.67 -5.21 8.14
N ALA A 37 4.10 -6.07 9.06
CA ALA A 37 3.23 -7.07 9.68
C ALA A 37 2.40 -6.45 10.81
N ILE A 38 1.07 -6.47 10.66
CA ILE A 38 0.13 -6.09 11.72
C ILE A 38 -0.31 -7.36 12.46
N THR A 39 0.10 -7.48 13.73
CA THR A 39 -0.07 -8.72 14.52
C THR A 39 -1.54 -9.08 14.78
N ALA A 40 -2.43 -8.09 14.84
CA ALA A 40 -3.86 -8.29 15.06
C ALA A 40 -4.68 -7.32 14.21
N LEU A 41 -5.22 -7.80 13.10
CA LEU A 41 -6.24 -7.08 12.35
C LEU A 41 -7.61 -7.29 13.02
N PRO A 42 -8.37 -6.22 13.31
CA PRO A 42 -9.72 -6.38 13.81
C PRO A 42 -10.61 -7.05 12.77
N ALA A 43 -11.59 -7.83 13.24
CA ALA A 43 -12.64 -8.36 12.39
C ALA A 43 -13.60 -7.21 12.00
N GLN A 44 -13.25 -6.50 10.92
CA GLN A 44 -13.98 -5.35 10.39
C GLN A 44 -14.28 -5.54 8.90
N GLU A 45 -15.31 -4.84 8.41
CA GLU A 45 -15.63 -4.79 6.99
C GLU A 45 -15.13 -3.46 6.38
N PRO A 46 -14.44 -3.49 5.23
CA PRO A 46 -14.09 -4.69 4.47
C PRO A 46 -12.95 -5.48 5.12
N SER A 47 -12.98 -6.82 4.95
CA SER A 47 -11.89 -7.70 5.39
C SER A 47 -10.58 -7.28 4.72
N ILE A 48 -9.55 -7.04 5.52
CA ILE A 48 -8.21 -6.62 5.07
C ILE A 48 -7.37 -7.88 4.78
N ASP A 49 -6.68 -7.92 3.65
CA ASP A 49 -5.68 -8.97 3.38
C ASP A 49 -4.39 -8.67 4.17
N PRO A 50 -4.03 -9.47 5.20
CA PRO A 50 -2.82 -9.24 6.00
C PRO A 50 -1.52 -9.34 5.19
N ASN A 51 -1.51 -10.03 4.05
CA ASN A 51 -0.30 -10.13 3.22
C ASN A 51 -0.07 -8.90 2.35
N SER A 52 -1.07 -8.02 2.29
CA SER A 52 -1.03 -6.77 1.53
C SER A 52 -0.59 -5.57 2.36
N THR A 53 -0.50 -5.69 3.69
CA THR A 53 -0.15 -4.57 4.56
C THR A 53 1.25 -4.06 4.24
N ARG A 54 1.43 -2.74 4.17
CA ARG A 54 2.68 -2.07 3.87
C ARG A 54 2.82 -0.85 4.77
N PHE A 55 3.80 -0.85 5.66
CA PHE A 55 4.15 0.34 6.42
C PHE A 55 4.64 1.42 5.47
N VAL A 56 4.12 2.64 5.64
CA VAL A 56 4.46 3.79 4.80
C VAL A 56 5.12 4.93 5.58
N GLY A 57 5.00 4.95 6.90
CA GLY A 57 5.69 5.90 7.77
C GLY A 57 4.87 6.27 9.00
N THR A 58 5.46 7.09 9.85
CA THR A 58 4.86 7.57 11.10
C THR A 58 4.61 9.08 11.01
N VAL A 59 3.43 9.51 11.44
CA VAL A 59 3.04 10.93 11.52
C VAL A 59 2.37 11.16 12.86
N GLU A 60 2.88 12.12 13.64
CA GLU A 60 2.30 12.48 14.95
C GLU A 60 2.18 11.30 15.95
N SER A 61 3.12 10.35 15.88
CA SER A 61 3.11 9.08 16.65
C SER A 61 2.04 8.07 16.21
N THR A 62 1.42 8.30 15.05
CA THR A 62 0.53 7.36 14.37
C THR A 62 1.29 6.70 13.23
N ASP A 63 1.41 5.38 13.29
CA ASP A 63 1.94 4.55 12.23
C ASP A 63 0.87 4.34 11.16
N LEU A 64 1.26 4.60 9.91
CA LEU A 64 0.39 4.50 8.75
C LEU A 64 0.79 3.29 7.92
N TYR A 65 -0.22 2.53 7.52
CA TYR A 65 -0.06 1.39 6.63
C TYR A 65 -1.02 1.50 5.46
N LEU A 66 -0.55 1.10 4.28
CA LEU A 66 -1.42 0.76 3.17
C LEU A 66 -1.81 -0.71 3.25
N ALA A 67 -3.02 -1.03 2.83
CA ALA A 67 -3.45 -2.40 2.64
C ALA A 67 -4.46 -2.51 1.50
N ARG A 68 -4.67 -3.74 1.02
CA ARG A 68 -5.78 -4.10 0.15
C ARG A 68 -6.82 -4.85 0.98
N ALA A 69 -8.07 -4.46 0.80
CA ALA A 69 -9.18 -5.28 1.22
C ALA A 69 -9.40 -6.45 0.25
N GLU A 70 -10.13 -7.48 0.68
CA GLU A 70 -10.51 -8.63 -0.16
C GLU A 70 -11.32 -8.24 -1.41
N ASN A 71 -11.95 -7.06 -1.41
CA ASN A 71 -12.66 -6.49 -2.55
C ASN A 71 -11.80 -5.52 -3.39
N ASP A 72 -10.47 -5.61 -3.29
CA ASP A 72 -9.45 -4.77 -3.93
C ASP A 72 -9.44 -3.28 -3.52
N ALA A 73 -10.26 -2.85 -2.56
CA ALA A 73 -10.24 -1.47 -2.07
C ALA A 73 -8.86 -1.11 -1.48
N LEU A 74 -8.41 0.11 -1.75
CA LEU A 74 -7.23 0.67 -1.11
C LEU A 74 -7.62 1.14 0.29
N CYS A 75 -6.91 0.63 1.29
CA CYS A 75 -7.11 0.99 2.68
C CYS A 75 -5.87 1.69 3.24
N VAL A 76 -6.11 2.66 4.10
CA VAL A 76 -5.10 3.26 4.98
C VAL A 76 -5.49 2.91 6.41
N ILE A 77 -4.57 2.25 7.11
CA ILE A 77 -4.70 1.82 8.50
C ILE A 77 -3.84 2.74 9.36
N GLN A 78 -4.38 3.16 10.50
CA GLN A 78 -3.74 4.00 11.49
C GLN A 78 -3.59 3.20 12.79
N LEU A 79 -2.36 3.07 13.27
CA LEU A 79 -2.06 2.53 14.59
C LEU A 79 -1.37 3.60 15.44
N GLN A 80 -1.79 3.78 16.68
CA GLN A 80 -1.05 4.60 17.64
C GLN A 80 -0.28 3.67 18.58
N GLY A 81 1.03 3.56 18.34
CA GLY A 81 1.80 2.44 18.88
C GLY A 81 1.28 1.12 18.34
N ASP A 82 0.91 0.18 19.22
CA ASP A 82 0.34 -1.12 18.85
C ASP A 82 -1.21 -1.13 18.90
N GLU A 83 -1.84 0.01 19.19
CA GLU A 83 -3.30 0.13 19.33
C GLU A 83 -3.96 0.56 18.03
N TRP A 84 -5.12 -0.04 17.74
CA TRP A 84 -5.89 0.26 16.54
C TRP A 84 -6.71 1.53 16.69
N GLU A 85 -6.39 2.54 15.89
CA GLU A 85 -7.12 3.81 15.90
C GLU A 85 -8.24 3.80 14.85
N GLN A 86 -7.87 3.69 13.58
CA GLN A 86 -8.81 3.84 12.47
C GLN A 86 -8.37 3.09 11.23
N THR A 87 -9.34 2.72 10.38
CA THR A 87 -9.08 2.40 8.97
C THR A 87 -10.09 3.09 8.08
N GLY A 88 -9.58 3.69 7.00
CA GLY A 88 -10.41 4.14 5.88
C GLY A 88 -10.09 3.31 4.66
N CYS A 89 -11.14 2.90 3.93
CA CYS A 89 -11.01 2.17 2.67
C CYS A 89 -11.84 2.85 1.58
N ALA A 90 -11.29 2.91 0.37
CA ALA A 90 -11.99 3.42 -0.80
C ALA A 90 -11.79 2.49 -2.00
N THR A 91 -12.83 2.35 -2.81
CA THR A 91 -12.73 1.64 -4.08
C THR A 91 -11.88 2.45 -5.06
N GLY A 92 -10.97 1.78 -5.77
CA GLY A 92 -10.07 2.41 -6.74
C GLY A 92 -8.64 2.52 -6.22
N ASP A 93 -7.86 3.42 -6.83
CA ASP A 93 -6.42 3.55 -6.59
C ASP A 93 -6.07 4.76 -5.72
N GLY A 94 -7.02 5.35 -4.99
CA GLY A 94 -6.74 6.50 -4.14
C GLY A 94 -7.73 6.70 -3.01
N ILE A 95 -7.23 7.17 -1.87
CA ILE A 95 -8.03 7.54 -0.69
C ILE A 95 -7.44 8.77 0.01
N GLY A 96 -8.32 9.63 0.50
CA GLY A 96 -7.99 10.71 1.41
C GLY A 96 -8.53 10.43 2.80
N ILE A 97 -7.72 10.63 3.83
CA ILE A 97 -8.15 10.54 5.23
C ILE A 97 -7.71 11.79 5.97
N GLU A 98 -8.48 12.19 6.98
CA GLU A 98 -8.12 13.24 7.92
C GLU A 98 -7.93 12.61 9.31
N LEU A 99 -6.78 12.85 9.94
CA LEU A 99 -6.51 12.48 11.32
C LEU A 99 -7.30 13.39 12.27
N GLU A 100 -7.47 12.98 13.53
CA GLU A 100 -8.13 13.81 14.54
C GLU A 100 -7.43 15.17 14.78
N SER A 101 -6.13 15.24 14.52
CA SER A 101 -5.35 16.48 14.57
C SER A 101 -5.66 17.47 13.44
N GLY A 102 -6.40 17.04 12.41
CA GLY A 102 -6.62 17.77 11.17
C GLY A 102 -5.56 17.52 10.11
N THR A 103 -4.53 16.71 10.39
CA THR A 103 -3.54 16.31 9.38
C THR A 103 -4.21 15.46 8.30
N LEU A 104 -4.01 15.85 7.03
CA LEU A 104 -4.59 15.14 5.89
C LEU A 104 -3.60 14.11 5.32
N ILE A 105 -4.10 12.94 4.94
CA ILE A 105 -3.35 11.86 4.33
C ILE A 105 -3.88 11.63 2.92
N GLU A 106 -3.01 11.79 1.93
CA GLU A 106 -3.26 11.46 0.53
C GLU A 106 -2.56 10.15 0.21
N ALA A 107 -3.32 9.12 -0.19
CA ALA A 107 -2.77 7.85 -0.64
C ALA A 107 -3.16 7.55 -2.10
N GLY A 108 -2.21 7.01 -2.86
CA GLY A 108 -2.38 6.61 -4.24
C GLY A 108 -2.63 7.79 -5.18
N THR A 109 -3.74 7.75 -5.90
CA THR A 109 -4.14 8.78 -6.87
C THR A 109 -4.99 9.91 -6.27
N TYR A 110 -5.33 9.82 -4.97
CA TYR A 110 -6.12 10.84 -4.31
C TYR A 110 -5.29 12.09 -4.03
N ALA A 111 -5.88 13.26 -4.27
CA ALA A 111 -5.35 14.54 -3.87
C ALA A 111 -6.48 15.39 -3.29
N PHE A 112 -6.27 15.96 -2.10
CA PHE A 112 -7.20 16.92 -1.53
C PHE A 112 -7.23 18.18 -2.41
N PRO A 113 -8.44 18.75 -2.64
CA PRO A 113 -8.56 20.02 -3.33
C PRO A 113 -7.74 21.12 -2.65
N GLU A 114 -7.06 21.96 -3.43
CA GLU A 114 -6.18 23.02 -2.92
C GLU A 114 -6.88 24.02 -1.98
N ASN A 115 -8.20 24.18 -2.10
CA ASN A 115 -8.99 25.00 -1.17
C ASN A 115 -9.21 24.35 0.21
N GLN A 116 -9.02 23.04 0.34
CA GLN A 116 -8.96 22.31 1.61
C GLN A 116 -7.55 22.35 2.18
N VAL A 117 -6.53 22.16 1.33
CA VAL A 117 -5.11 22.21 1.70
C VAL A 117 -4.69 23.58 2.22
N LYS A 118 -5.18 24.67 1.60
CA LYS A 118 -4.89 26.06 1.99
C LYS A 118 -3.39 26.33 2.20
N ASP A 119 -2.98 26.50 3.45
CA ASP A 119 -1.63 26.79 3.93
C ASP A 119 -0.92 25.56 4.52
N GLY A 120 -1.55 24.38 4.45
CA GLY A 120 -0.97 23.12 4.86
C GLY A 120 0.27 22.76 4.05
N GLN A 121 1.27 22.20 4.74
CA GLN A 121 2.52 21.77 4.13
C GLN A 121 2.42 20.31 3.71
N ARG A 122 2.45 20.06 2.40
CA ARG A 122 2.49 18.71 1.83
C ARG A 122 3.91 18.12 1.93
N VAL A 123 4.03 16.97 2.57
CA VAL A 123 5.27 16.21 2.74
C VAL A 123 5.05 14.79 2.23
N LYS A 124 5.98 14.30 1.42
CA LYS A 124 5.94 12.93 0.91
C LYS A 124 6.43 11.97 1.99
N LEU A 125 5.58 11.00 2.36
CA LEU A 125 5.88 9.98 3.39
C LEU A 125 6.41 8.69 2.74
N SER A 126 5.75 8.23 1.67
CA SER A 126 6.19 7.09 0.85
C SER A 126 6.01 7.42 -0.64
N GLU A 127 6.27 6.49 -1.55
CA GLU A 127 6.12 6.73 -2.99
C GLU A 127 4.71 7.18 -3.39
N SER A 128 3.69 6.58 -2.76
CA SER A 128 2.27 6.84 -3.01
C SER A 128 1.56 7.58 -1.89
N VAL A 129 2.23 7.89 -0.78
CA VAL A 129 1.59 8.54 0.38
C VAL A 129 2.22 9.88 0.67
N SER A 130 1.38 10.91 0.76
CA SER A 130 1.76 12.24 1.22
C SER A 130 0.88 12.62 2.41
N VAL A 131 1.44 13.43 3.29
CA VAL A 131 0.70 14.03 4.41
C VAL A 131 0.75 15.53 4.32
N ILE A 132 -0.30 16.18 4.80
CA ILE A 132 -0.46 17.63 4.81
C ILE A 132 -0.72 18.04 6.25
N THR A 133 0.26 18.72 6.83
CA THR A 133 0.21 19.21 8.21
C THR A 133 -0.02 20.71 8.21
N PHE A 134 -0.77 21.21 9.19
CA PHE A 134 -1.06 22.63 9.35
C PHE A 134 -0.23 23.21 10.53
N PRO A 135 0.25 24.45 10.40
CA PRO A 135 1.05 25.12 11.44
C PRO A 135 0.27 25.54 12.69
#